data_AF-B1Z369-F1
#
_entry.id   AF-B1Z369-F1
#
_cell.length_a   1.000
_cell.length_b   1.000
_cell.length_c   1.000
_cell.angle_alpha   90.00
_cell.angle_beta   90.00
_cell.angle_gamma   90.00
#
_symmetry.space_group_name_H-M   'P 1'
#
loop_
_entity.id
_entity.type
_entity.pdbx_description
1 polymer ?
#
loop_
_entity_poly.entity_id
_entity_poly.type
_entity_poly.pdbx_seq_one_letter_code
_entity_poly.pdbx_strand_id
1 'polypeptide(L)'
;MKRSITLRLSAMFGIVSLLVFTLVGCGLFVMMERQLFAELRATIDTRAKVAQMIVSHATTAARGRLMQEKLADLEPPDGSTRYQIESPDADFRFGHPVDGVPVGEPFGAFQQYALNDSSYDVMTKTVAVAGSGERPDLKLIVATSCERTQRMLRRFAWTLAALIATATVLTLLLSRAVARFGLAPLERLSQDAAAISATNRRQRLHTDALPTELRDLAASFNGALERIQQTYARLEAFNADVAHELRTPISILIGQTQVALTSRDRSVDRMRQTLQSNLEEFERLRVIINDMLFLSRSDRGERATDLKHVSLADEVRRMLDFLEIPLDEAQLRAELHGDARAAVDPSLFRRAMTNLLINAIQHSAPGATLNVTITRRDTLVDVSVANPGEPIDPAQRSHVFERFYRLEEARANSKENHGLGLSIVKAVAEMHGGSVFVACSDGINTFGFSVSTQPCSGDPLPAADAGDPHPLRPAPAPRALH
;
A
#
# COMPACT_ATOMS: atom_id res chain seq x y z
N MET A 1 -13.89 -4.89 18.67
CA MET A 1 -12.58 -4.45 19.20
C MET A 1 -11.47 -4.92 18.27
N LYS A 2 -10.83 -4.02 17.50
CA LYS A 2 -9.72 -4.40 16.60
C LYS A 2 -8.52 -4.83 17.46
N ARG A 3 -8.23 -6.13 17.52
CA ARG A 3 -7.11 -6.68 18.33
C ARG A 3 -5.78 -6.22 17.73
N SER A 4 -4.87 -5.73 18.58
CA SER A 4 -3.52 -5.26 18.20
C SER A 4 -2.76 -6.31 17.39
N ILE A 5 -2.04 -5.88 16.35
CA ILE A 5 -1.20 -6.72 15.48
C ILE A 5 -0.20 -7.54 16.32
N THR A 6 0.40 -6.91 17.34
CA THR A 6 1.31 -7.57 18.30
C THR A 6 0.66 -8.77 18.98
N LEU A 7 -0.60 -8.66 19.40
CA LEU A 7 -1.32 -9.75 20.07
C LEU A 7 -1.57 -10.91 19.10
N ARG A 8 -1.96 -10.60 17.85
CA ARG A 8 -2.22 -11.62 16.82
C ARG A 8 -0.95 -12.36 16.44
N LEU A 9 0.14 -11.63 16.22
CA LEU A 9 1.44 -12.21 15.88
C LEU A 9 1.97 -13.11 17.01
N SER A 10 1.91 -12.62 18.26
CA SER A 10 2.34 -13.39 19.43
C SER A 10 1.51 -14.67 19.59
N ALA A 11 0.19 -14.59 19.41
CA ALA A 11 -0.68 -15.76 19.47
C ALA A 11 -0.37 -16.79 18.37
N MET A 12 -0.12 -16.34 17.13
CA MET A 12 0.28 -17.23 16.03
C MET A 12 1.61 -17.94 16.34
N PHE A 13 2.63 -17.21 16.78
CA PHE A 13 3.90 -17.81 17.18
C PHE A 13 3.73 -18.79 18.34
N GLY A 14 2.92 -18.45 19.34
CA GLY A 14 2.63 -19.36 20.45
C GLY A 14 1.96 -20.66 20.02
N ILE A 15 0.98 -20.60 19.10
CA ILE A 15 0.30 -21.79 18.55
C ILE A 15 1.30 -22.66 17.78
N VAL A 16 2.12 -22.05 16.91
CA VAL A 16 3.13 -22.79 16.13
C VAL A 16 4.15 -23.45 17.05
N SER A 17 4.67 -22.72 18.03
CA SER A 17 5.63 -23.27 19.01
C SER A 17 5.03 -24.41 19.81
N LEU A 18 3.78 -24.28 20.28
CA LEU A 18 3.09 -25.36 20.99
C LEU A 18 2.98 -26.61 20.12
N LEU A 19 2.61 -26.46 18.84
CA LEU A 19 2.48 -27.58 17.91
C LEU A 19 3.83 -28.27 17.70
N VAL A 20 4.88 -27.50 17.41
CA VAL A 20 6.24 -28.02 17.18
C VAL A 20 6.78 -28.72 18.43
N PHE A 21 6.68 -28.09 19.60
CA PHE A 21 7.17 -28.69 20.85
C PHE A 21 6.37 -29.93 21.25
N THR A 22 5.06 -29.95 20.99
CA THR A 22 4.22 -31.14 21.25
C THR A 22 4.60 -32.28 20.30
N LEU A 23 4.85 -32.00 19.02
CA LEU A 23 5.26 -33.01 18.04
C LEU A 23 6.62 -33.63 18.40
N VAL A 24 7.61 -32.79 18.71
CA VAL A 24 8.94 -33.25 19.17
C VAL A 24 8.83 -34.01 20.49
N GLY A 25 8.04 -33.51 21.44
CA GLY A 25 7.81 -34.15 22.72
C GLY A 25 7.15 -35.53 22.59
N CYS A 26 6.11 -35.64 21.75
CA CYS A 26 5.46 -36.92 21.45
C CYS A 26 6.47 -37.91 20.85
N GLY A 27 7.31 -37.47 19.91
CA GLY A 27 8.38 -38.29 19.35
C GLY A 27 9.37 -38.81 20.40
N LEU A 28 9.84 -37.94 21.29
CA LEU A 28 10.74 -38.31 22.39
C LEU A 28 10.08 -39.28 23.39
N PHE A 29 8.79 -39.08 23.69
CA PHE A 29 8.04 -39.96 24.57
C PHE A 29 7.90 -41.37 23.98
N VAL A 30 7.47 -41.47 22.72
CA VAL A 30 7.33 -42.77 22.02
C VAL A 30 8.69 -43.46 21.90
N MET A 31 9.76 -42.71 21.64
CA MET A 31 11.11 -43.27 21.60
C MET A 31 11.53 -43.84 22.96
N MET A 32 11.32 -43.09 24.05
CA MET A 32 11.64 -43.52 25.40
C MET A 32 10.83 -44.76 25.83
N GLU A 33 9.53 -44.77 25.53
CA GLU A 33 8.65 -45.92 25.79
C GLU A 33 9.14 -47.18 25.08
N ARG A 34 9.43 -47.08 23.77
CA ARG A 34 9.96 -48.21 23.00
C ARG A 34 11.28 -48.72 23.57
N GLN A 35 12.18 -47.82 23.97
CA GLN A 35 13.48 -48.18 24.55
C GLN A 35 13.32 -48.90 25.89
N LEU A 36 12.52 -48.37 26.82
CA LEU A 36 12.32 -48.97 28.14
C LEU A 36 11.65 -50.35 28.06
N PHE A 37 10.64 -50.52 27.19
CA PHE A 37 10.00 -51.82 27.00
C PHE A 37 10.89 -52.81 26.23
N ALA A 38 11.80 -52.34 25.37
CA ALA A 38 12.81 -53.21 24.76
C ALA A 38 13.82 -53.72 25.80
N GLU A 39 14.29 -52.85 26.70
CA GLU A 39 15.20 -53.22 27.80
C GLU A 39 14.53 -54.16 28.81
N LEU A 40 13.27 -53.92 29.15
CA LEU A 40 12.48 -54.81 29.99
C LEU A 40 12.37 -56.22 29.38
N ARG A 41 12.05 -56.31 28.08
CA ARG A 41 11.99 -57.60 27.35
C ARG A 41 13.34 -58.31 27.32
N ALA A 42 14.44 -57.59 27.10
CA ALA A 42 15.80 -58.16 27.12
C ALA A 42 16.17 -58.71 28.51
N THR A 43 15.76 -58.02 29.58
CA THR A 43 15.94 -58.47 30.96
C THR A 43 15.17 -59.76 31.24
N ILE A 44 13.89 -59.80 30.85
CA ILE A 44 13.04 -61.00 30.98
C ILE A 44 13.61 -62.16 30.15
N ASP A 45 14.09 -61.89 28.94
CA ASP A 45 14.73 -62.92 28.08
C ASP A 45 15.94 -63.57 28.76
N THR A 46 16.79 -62.76 29.38
CA THR A 46 17.98 -63.22 30.10
C THR A 46 17.59 -64.07 31.31
N ARG A 47 16.61 -63.61 32.11
CA ARG A 47 16.10 -64.37 33.28
C ARG A 47 15.43 -65.67 32.85
N ALA A 48 14.66 -65.65 31.77
CA ALA A 48 14.03 -66.84 31.20
C ALA A 48 15.05 -67.87 30.72
N LYS A 49 16.17 -67.45 30.10
CA LYS A 49 17.26 -68.36 29.72
C LYS A 49 17.91 -69.04 30.92
N VAL A 50 18.16 -68.29 32.01
CA VAL A 50 18.71 -68.86 33.26
C VAL A 50 17.74 -69.86 33.87
N ALA A 51 16.46 -69.49 34.02
CA ALA A 51 15.44 -70.38 34.55
C ALA A 51 15.23 -71.62 33.65
N GLN A 52 15.21 -71.46 32.33
CA GLN A 52 15.13 -72.57 31.37
C GLN A 52 16.32 -73.53 31.51
N MET A 53 17.53 -73.01 31.75
CA MET A 53 18.70 -73.85 32.02
C MET A 53 18.51 -74.68 33.28
N ILE A 54 17.99 -74.12 34.37
CA ILE A 54 17.71 -74.86 35.62
C ILE A 54 16.65 -75.94 35.39
N VAL A 55 15.55 -75.58 34.72
CA VAL A 55 14.43 -76.50 34.42
C VAL A 55 14.88 -77.64 33.49
N SER A 56 15.75 -77.36 32.52
CA SER A 56 16.25 -78.38 31.58
C SER A 56 17.09 -79.47 32.25
N HIS A 57 17.75 -79.17 33.37
CA HIS A 57 18.56 -80.15 34.14
C HIS A 57 17.73 -81.00 35.11
N ALA A 58 16.46 -80.65 35.33
CA ALA A 58 15.54 -81.39 36.19
C ALA A 58 14.88 -82.55 35.42
N THR A 59 15.59 -83.67 35.27
CA THR A 59 15.10 -84.84 34.51
C THR A 59 14.50 -85.97 35.37
N THR A 60 14.56 -85.84 36.70
CA THR A 60 14.03 -86.81 37.67
C THR A 60 13.25 -86.10 38.77
N ALA A 61 12.32 -86.80 39.45
CA ALA A 61 11.49 -86.20 40.51
C ALA A 61 12.32 -85.52 41.64
N ALA A 62 13.44 -86.13 42.04
CA ALA A 62 14.35 -85.55 43.03
C ALA A 62 14.99 -84.23 42.56
N ARG A 63 15.33 -84.12 41.28
CA ARG A 63 15.85 -82.87 40.69
C ARG A 63 14.74 -81.86 40.41
N GLY A 64 13.48 -82.30 40.27
CA GLY A 64 12.30 -81.43 40.22
C GLY A 64 12.12 -80.62 41.51
N ARG A 65 12.28 -81.26 42.67
CA ARG A 65 12.26 -80.55 43.97
C ARG A 65 13.43 -79.57 44.13
N LEU A 66 14.63 -79.95 43.69
CA LEU A 66 15.79 -79.04 43.70
C LEU A 66 15.60 -77.85 42.73
N MET A 67 14.90 -78.05 41.61
CA MET A 67 14.53 -76.97 40.70
C MET A 67 13.57 -75.97 41.36
N GLN A 68 12.58 -76.45 42.12
CA GLN A 68 11.66 -75.59 42.87
C GLN A 68 12.42 -74.72 43.87
N GLU A 69 13.37 -75.30 44.63
CA GLU A 69 14.21 -74.57 45.58
C GLU A 69 15.08 -73.52 44.88
N LYS A 70 15.77 -73.91 43.79
CA LYS A 70 16.62 -72.98 43.01
C LYS A 70 15.84 -71.86 42.34
N LEU A 71 14.60 -72.10 41.90
CA LEU A 71 13.76 -71.06 41.33
C LEU A 71 13.22 -70.12 42.41
N ALA A 72 12.89 -70.63 43.59
CA ALA A 72 12.54 -69.80 44.74
C ALA A 72 13.70 -68.89 45.16
N ASP A 73 14.93 -69.40 45.16
CA ASP A 73 16.14 -68.61 45.46
C ASP A 73 16.43 -67.52 44.41
N LEU A 74 15.95 -67.70 43.17
CA LEU A 74 16.10 -66.72 42.09
C LEU A 74 15.02 -65.63 42.11
N GLU A 75 13.96 -65.77 42.92
CA GLU A 75 12.96 -64.73 43.08
C GLU A 75 13.51 -63.61 43.97
N PRO A 76 13.62 -62.36 43.47
CA PRO A 76 14.09 -61.27 44.29
C PRO A 76 13.10 -60.98 45.43
N PRO A 77 13.58 -60.57 46.62
CA PRO A 77 12.73 -60.30 47.79
C PRO A 77 11.64 -59.25 47.53
N ASP A 78 11.89 -58.34 46.59
CA ASP A 78 11.00 -57.26 46.19
C ASP A 78 9.83 -57.73 45.30
N GLY A 79 9.73 -59.04 45.03
CA GLY A 79 8.65 -59.65 44.24
C GLY A 79 8.61 -59.20 42.77
N SER A 80 9.64 -58.48 42.31
CA SER A 80 9.70 -57.86 40.98
C SER A 80 9.72 -58.86 39.83
N THR A 81 10.18 -60.09 40.09
CA THR A 81 10.11 -61.20 39.14
C THR A 81 9.64 -62.45 39.84
N ARG A 82 8.75 -63.16 39.18
CA ARG A 82 8.21 -64.45 39.62
C ARG A 82 8.36 -65.48 38.52
N TYR A 83 8.59 -66.72 38.91
CA TYR A 83 8.65 -67.85 37.99
C TYR A 83 7.43 -68.75 38.23
N GLN A 84 6.80 -69.17 37.14
CA GLN A 84 5.69 -70.11 37.17
C GLN A 84 6.00 -71.26 36.21
N ILE A 85 5.74 -72.48 36.65
CA ILE A 85 5.84 -73.67 35.81
C ILE A 85 4.49 -74.37 35.77
N GLU A 86 3.90 -74.41 34.59
CA GLU A 86 2.71 -75.20 34.29
C GLU A 86 3.13 -76.59 33.79
N SER A 87 2.92 -77.60 34.62
CA SER A 87 3.23 -79.01 34.33
C SER A 87 2.05 -79.89 34.74
N PRO A 88 1.74 -80.99 34.03
CA PRO A 88 0.76 -81.97 34.50
C PRO A 88 1.22 -82.66 35.79
N ASP A 89 2.52 -82.87 35.98
CA ASP A 89 3.13 -83.51 37.16
C ASP A 89 3.44 -82.49 38.27
N ALA A 90 3.01 -82.80 39.50
CA ALA A 90 3.17 -81.98 40.69
C ALA A 90 4.65 -81.79 41.12
N ASP A 91 5.51 -82.79 40.90
CA ASP A 91 6.95 -82.70 41.22
C ASP A 91 7.69 -81.69 40.31
N PHE A 92 7.03 -81.24 39.23
CA PHE A 92 7.54 -80.24 38.28
C PHE A 92 6.66 -78.97 38.18
N ARG A 93 5.73 -78.75 39.11
CA ARG A 93 4.98 -77.47 39.21
C ARG A 93 5.71 -76.49 40.12
N PHE A 94 5.65 -75.20 39.80
CA PHE A 94 6.21 -74.15 40.64
C PHE A 94 5.44 -72.84 40.45
N GLY A 95 5.34 -72.02 41.49
CA GLY A 95 4.72 -70.69 41.45
C GLY A 95 3.19 -70.69 41.37
N HIS A 96 2.63 -69.49 41.33
CA HIS A 96 1.19 -69.22 41.23
C HIS A 96 0.86 -68.62 39.85
N PRO A 97 -0.36 -68.86 39.33
CA PRO A 97 -0.81 -68.25 38.09
C PRO A 97 -0.78 -66.72 38.16
N VAL A 98 -0.46 -66.08 37.04
CA VAL A 98 -0.57 -64.64 36.89
C VAL A 98 -2.06 -64.29 36.74
N ASP A 99 -2.69 -63.89 37.84
CA ASP A 99 -4.11 -63.50 37.87
C ASP A 99 -4.31 -62.07 37.32
N GLY A 100 -4.53 -61.98 36.00
CA GLY A 100 -4.74 -60.70 35.33
C GLY A 100 -5.35 -60.81 33.94
N VAL A 101 -5.78 -59.66 33.39
CA VAL A 101 -6.34 -59.55 32.04
C VAL A 101 -5.22 -59.21 31.06
N PRO A 102 -5.07 -59.91 29.93
CA PRO A 102 -4.06 -59.57 28.93
C PRO A 102 -4.30 -58.17 28.36
N VAL A 103 -3.24 -57.36 28.31
CA VAL A 103 -3.23 -56.00 27.77
C VAL A 103 -2.52 -56.00 26.43
N GLY A 104 -3.22 -55.58 25.37
CA GLY A 104 -2.68 -55.50 24.01
C GLY A 104 -2.40 -56.87 23.37
N GLU A 105 -1.88 -56.84 22.15
CA GLU A 105 -1.51 -58.05 21.41
C GLU A 105 -0.16 -58.62 21.89
N PRO A 106 0.00 -59.96 21.88
CA PRO A 106 1.27 -60.59 22.23
C PRO A 106 2.38 -60.21 21.26
N PHE A 107 3.56 -59.89 21.81
CA PHE A 107 4.76 -59.68 21.01
C PHE A 107 5.63 -60.94 21.06
N GLY A 108 5.42 -61.85 20.10
CA GLY A 108 6.10 -63.14 20.09
C GLY A 108 5.76 -63.95 21.34
N ALA A 109 6.76 -64.26 22.17
CA ALA A 109 6.58 -64.99 23.43
C ALA A 109 6.21 -64.10 24.63
N PHE A 110 6.07 -62.78 24.43
CA PHE A 110 5.81 -61.81 25.49
C PHE A 110 4.34 -61.37 25.51
N GLN A 111 3.75 -61.27 26.70
CA GLN A 111 2.40 -60.75 26.91
C GLN A 111 2.34 -59.90 28.18
N GLN A 112 1.72 -58.72 28.09
CA GLN A 112 1.45 -57.86 29.24
C GLN A 112 0.10 -58.23 29.87
N TYR A 113 0.03 -58.18 31.19
CA TYR A 113 -1.17 -58.46 31.98
C TYR A 113 -1.42 -57.33 32.97
N ALA A 114 -2.65 -56.81 33.00
CA ALA A 114 -3.14 -55.94 34.06
C ALA A 114 -3.61 -56.84 35.21
N LEU A 115 -2.93 -56.76 36.35
CA LEU A 115 -3.27 -57.55 37.54
C LEU A 115 -4.52 -56.98 38.21
N ASN A 116 -5.38 -57.85 38.75
CA ASN A 116 -6.59 -57.42 39.45
C ASN A 116 -6.26 -56.71 40.78
N ASP A 117 -5.16 -57.12 41.44
CA ASP A 117 -4.77 -56.67 42.78
C ASP A 117 -3.62 -55.63 42.77
N SER A 118 -3.20 -55.14 41.60
CA SER A 118 -2.11 -54.16 41.47
C SER A 118 -2.42 -53.08 40.43
N SER A 119 -2.00 -51.83 40.71
CA SER A 119 -2.13 -50.71 39.77
C SER A 119 -1.08 -50.71 38.65
N TYR A 120 -0.18 -51.69 38.64
CA TYR A 120 0.87 -51.81 37.65
C TYR A 120 0.80 -53.15 36.94
N ASP A 121 1.07 -53.10 35.64
CA ASP A 121 1.02 -54.29 34.80
C ASP A 121 2.24 -55.18 35.06
N VAL A 122 2.13 -56.43 34.61
CA VAL A 122 3.22 -57.40 34.60
C VAL A 122 3.47 -57.83 33.16
N MET A 123 4.74 -57.88 32.78
CA MET A 123 5.16 -58.46 31.51
C MET A 123 5.58 -59.90 31.74
N THR A 124 5.00 -60.82 30.98
CA THR A 124 5.31 -62.24 31.03
C THR A 124 6.05 -62.67 29.78
N LYS A 125 6.89 -63.70 29.90
CA LYS A 125 7.42 -64.45 28.77
C LYS A 125 7.14 -65.94 28.98
N THR A 126 6.51 -66.58 28.00
CA THR A 126 6.19 -68.01 28.05
C THR A 126 7.15 -68.81 27.17
N VAL A 127 7.81 -69.81 27.74
CA VAL A 127 8.75 -70.70 27.06
C VAL A 127 8.29 -72.14 27.22
N ALA A 128 8.03 -72.84 26.11
CA ALA A 128 7.76 -74.27 26.13
C ALA A 128 9.07 -75.06 26.32
N VAL A 129 9.08 -76.00 27.24
CA VAL A 129 10.25 -76.87 27.50
C VAL A 129 9.81 -78.32 27.28
N ALA A 130 10.38 -78.95 26.25
CA ALA A 130 10.11 -80.35 25.93
C ALA A 130 10.49 -81.28 27.09
N GLY A 131 9.72 -82.35 27.27
CA GLY A 131 9.94 -83.38 28.28
C GLY A 131 11.28 -84.08 28.10
N SER A 132 11.85 -84.55 29.20
CA SER A 132 13.14 -85.24 29.21
C SER A 132 13.27 -86.12 30.45
N GLY A 133 13.44 -87.43 30.26
CA GLY A 133 13.44 -88.39 31.36
C GLY A 133 12.04 -88.54 31.97
N GLU A 134 11.94 -88.37 33.29
CA GLU A 134 10.67 -88.40 34.02
C GLU A 134 9.87 -87.09 33.91
N ARG A 135 10.51 -86.01 33.43
CA ARG A 135 9.88 -84.69 33.33
C ARG A 135 8.96 -84.61 32.09
N PRO A 136 7.65 -84.29 32.25
CA PRO A 136 6.74 -84.08 31.14
C PRO A 136 7.03 -82.77 30.39
N ASP A 137 6.36 -82.58 29.25
CA ASP A 137 6.28 -81.26 28.61
C ASP A 137 5.69 -80.24 29.58
N LEU A 138 6.33 -79.08 29.70
CA LEU A 138 5.90 -78.02 30.59
C LEU A 138 6.05 -76.64 29.95
N LYS A 139 5.37 -75.65 30.52
CA LYS A 139 5.55 -74.24 30.17
C LYS A 139 6.19 -73.50 31.33
N LEU A 140 7.32 -72.85 31.05
CA LEU A 140 7.97 -71.91 31.95
C LEU A 140 7.48 -70.50 31.62
N ILE A 141 6.86 -69.85 32.60
CA ILE A 141 6.38 -68.47 32.51
C ILE A 141 7.23 -67.63 33.44
N VAL A 142 7.87 -66.60 32.90
CA VAL A 142 8.63 -65.62 33.69
C VAL A 142 7.87 -64.31 33.68
N ALA A 143 7.42 -63.89 34.86
CA ALA A 143 6.62 -62.69 35.06
C ALA A 143 7.50 -61.61 35.71
N THR A 144 7.50 -60.38 35.18
CA THR A 144 8.24 -59.24 35.76
C THR A 144 7.36 -58.00 35.82
N SER A 145 7.41 -57.28 36.94
CA SER A 145 6.63 -56.07 37.17
C SER A 145 7.03 -54.94 36.21
N CYS A 146 6.05 -54.33 35.54
CA CYS A 146 6.23 -53.11 34.74
C CYS A 146 6.23 -51.83 35.59
N GLU A 147 6.06 -51.94 36.91
CA GLU A 147 5.90 -50.79 37.81
C GLU A 147 7.04 -49.77 37.67
N ARG A 148 8.30 -50.22 37.70
CA ARG A 148 9.45 -49.33 37.58
C ARG A 148 9.45 -48.59 36.24
N THR A 149 9.16 -49.29 35.16
CA THR A 149 9.08 -48.74 33.79
C THR A 149 7.94 -47.74 33.65
N GLN A 150 6.73 -48.09 34.11
CA GLN A 150 5.55 -47.21 34.07
C GLN A 150 5.73 -45.97 34.95
N ARG A 151 6.32 -46.10 36.15
CA ARG A 151 6.67 -44.96 37.01
C ARG A 151 7.68 -44.03 36.33
N MET A 152 8.68 -44.57 35.64
CA MET A 152 9.68 -43.78 34.91
C MET A 152 9.05 -43.04 33.72
N LEU A 153 8.20 -43.72 32.94
CA LEU A 153 7.47 -43.10 31.83
C LEU A 153 6.52 -41.99 32.30
N ARG A 154 5.79 -42.21 33.39
CA ARG A 154 4.90 -41.18 33.95
C ARG A 154 5.67 -39.95 34.40
N ARG A 155 6.82 -40.13 35.08
CA ARG A 155 7.70 -39.01 35.47
C ARG A 155 8.21 -38.27 34.22
N PHE A 156 8.68 -39.00 33.22
CA PHE A 156 9.17 -38.43 31.97
C PHE A 156 8.09 -37.62 31.23
N ALA A 157 6.85 -38.14 31.16
CA ALA A 157 5.71 -37.45 30.58
C ALA A 157 5.42 -36.12 31.29
N TRP A 158 5.37 -36.10 32.62
CA TRP A 158 5.13 -34.87 33.38
C TRP A 158 6.27 -33.86 33.24
N THR A 159 7.53 -34.31 33.24
CA THR A 159 8.67 -33.41 33.02
C THR A 159 8.65 -32.79 31.63
N LEU A 160 8.27 -33.58 30.62
CA LEU A 160 8.19 -33.12 29.24
C LEU A 160 7.02 -32.13 29.05
N ALA A 161 5.86 -32.44 29.61
CA ALA A 161 4.70 -31.55 29.62
C ALA A 161 5.01 -30.21 30.28
N ALA A 162 5.69 -30.23 31.44
CA ALA A 162 6.13 -29.01 32.12
C ALA A 162 7.09 -28.20 31.25
N LEU A 163 8.10 -28.84 30.65
CA LEU A 163 9.08 -28.17 29.79
C LEU A 163 8.44 -27.55 28.53
N ILE A 164 7.51 -28.26 27.89
CA ILE A 164 6.73 -27.74 26.74
C ILE A 164 5.90 -26.53 27.16
N ALA A 165 5.21 -26.59 28.31
CA ALA A 165 4.42 -25.48 28.83
C ALA A 165 5.31 -24.25 29.10
N THR A 166 6.44 -24.42 29.79
CA THR A 166 7.37 -23.32 30.08
C THR A 166 7.97 -22.73 28.80
N ALA A 167 8.41 -23.55 27.85
CA ALA A 167 8.96 -23.09 26.58
C ALA A 167 7.92 -22.32 25.74
N THR A 168 6.66 -22.77 25.75
CA THR A 168 5.55 -22.09 25.06
C THR A 168 5.27 -20.71 25.68
N VAL A 169 5.21 -20.62 27.00
CA VAL A 169 5.02 -19.33 27.71
C VAL A 169 6.19 -18.38 27.43
N LEU A 170 7.42 -18.87 27.49
CA LEU A 170 8.60 -18.04 27.21
C LEU A 170 8.57 -17.51 25.78
N THR A 171 8.20 -18.35 24.81
CA THR A 171 8.11 -17.94 23.40
C THR A 171 7.02 -16.90 23.18
N LEU A 172 5.86 -17.03 23.85
CA LEU A 172 4.80 -16.04 23.83
C LEU A 172 5.26 -14.67 24.36
N LEU A 173 5.98 -14.67 25.48
CA LEU A 173 6.51 -13.44 26.09
C LEU A 173 7.58 -12.79 25.19
N LEU A 174 8.51 -13.58 24.66
CA LEU A 174 9.57 -13.08 23.79
C LEU A 174 9.01 -12.55 22.47
N SER A 175 8.08 -13.27 21.84
CA SER A 175 7.39 -12.83 20.61
C SER A 175 6.68 -11.50 20.83
N ARG A 176 6.05 -11.32 21.99
CA ARG A 176 5.37 -10.06 22.34
C ARG A 176 6.36 -8.92 22.54
N ALA A 177 7.51 -9.18 23.16
CA ALA A 177 8.57 -8.17 23.31
C ALA A 177 9.14 -7.76 21.95
N VAL A 178 9.55 -8.73 21.12
CA VAL A 178 10.11 -8.49 19.77
C VAL A 178 9.10 -7.72 18.90
N ALA A 179 7.83 -8.12 18.89
CA ALA A 179 6.81 -7.43 18.12
C ALA A 179 6.56 -5.99 18.61
N ARG A 180 6.68 -5.71 19.92
CA ARG A 180 6.57 -4.33 20.45
C ARG A 180 7.75 -3.47 20.04
N PHE A 181 8.98 -3.98 20.18
CA PHE A 181 10.18 -3.24 19.79
C PHE A 181 10.25 -3.03 18.27
N GLY A 182 9.92 -4.03 17.47
CA GLY A 182 9.96 -3.95 16.01
C GLY A 182 8.89 -3.02 15.41
N LEU A 183 7.73 -2.88 16.06
CA LEU A 183 6.65 -1.99 15.60
C LEU A 183 6.70 -0.58 16.20
N ALA A 184 7.54 -0.32 17.19
CA ALA A 184 7.67 1.00 17.80
C ALA A 184 8.03 2.13 16.80
N PRO A 185 8.93 1.92 15.80
CA PRO A 185 9.18 2.93 14.77
C PRO A 185 7.94 3.30 13.95
N LEU A 186 7.05 2.34 13.71
CA LEU A 186 5.80 2.56 12.98
C LEU A 186 4.82 3.42 13.79
N GLU A 187 4.74 3.18 15.10
CA GLU A 187 3.92 4.01 16.00
C GLU A 187 4.43 5.47 16.04
N ARG A 188 5.76 5.67 16.09
CA ARG A 188 6.35 7.02 16.01
C ARG A 188 6.05 7.70 14.69
N LEU A 189 6.23 7.01 13.57
CA LEU A 189 5.91 7.56 12.24
C LEU A 189 4.43 7.94 12.13
N SER A 190 3.53 7.13 12.70
CA SER A 190 2.10 7.45 12.78
C SER A 190 1.82 8.69 13.64
N GLN A 191 2.54 8.88 14.75
CA GLN A 191 2.41 10.06 15.61
C GLN A 191 2.93 11.31 14.92
N ASP A 192 4.10 11.22 14.27
CA ASP A 192 4.68 12.31 13.48
C ASP A 192 3.74 12.72 12.34
N ALA A 193 3.16 11.74 11.63
CA ALA A 193 2.17 12.01 10.59
C ALA A 193 0.89 12.66 11.14
N ALA A 194 0.43 12.26 12.33
CA ALA A 194 -0.74 12.87 12.98
C ALA A 194 -0.47 14.28 13.53
N ALA A 195 0.80 14.60 13.83
CA ALA A 195 1.22 15.93 14.27
C ALA A 195 1.28 16.95 13.12
N ILE A 196 1.32 16.48 11.87
CA ILE A 196 1.25 17.35 10.69
C ILE A 196 -0.14 17.96 10.63
N SER A 197 -0.20 19.25 10.99
CA SER A 197 -1.42 20.06 10.95
C SER A 197 -1.24 21.27 10.05
N ALA A 198 -2.35 21.94 9.72
CA ALA A 198 -2.37 23.16 8.92
C ALA A 198 -1.48 24.28 9.48
N THR A 199 -1.09 24.24 10.76
CA THR A 199 -0.20 25.22 11.40
C THR A 199 1.29 24.83 11.31
N ASN A 200 1.61 23.53 11.15
CA ASN A 200 2.97 22.99 11.15
C ASN A 200 3.30 22.26 9.83
N ARG A 201 2.86 22.86 8.71
CA ARG A 201 2.92 22.24 7.37
C ARG A 201 4.32 21.87 6.91
N ARG A 202 5.37 22.51 7.44
CA ARG A 202 6.78 22.29 7.04
C ARG A 202 7.43 21.07 7.70
N GLN A 203 6.77 20.45 8.67
CA GLN A 203 7.29 19.24 9.30
C GLN A 203 7.28 18.08 8.29
N ARG A 204 8.42 17.42 8.15
CA ARG A 204 8.62 16.24 7.30
C ARG A 204 8.80 15.03 8.20
N LEU A 205 8.48 13.84 7.69
CA LEU A 205 8.81 12.61 8.39
C LEU A 205 10.33 12.42 8.37
N HIS A 206 10.92 12.21 9.55
CA HIS A 206 12.36 11.97 9.68
C HIS A 206 12.72 10.58 9.11
N THR A 207 13.56 10.53 8.08
CA THR A 207 13.93 9.30 7.37
C THR A 207 15.19 8.61 7.89
N ASP A 208 16.02 9.32 8.64
CA ASP A 208 17.38 8.87 8.97
C ASP A 208 17.40 7.77 10.03
N ALA A 209 16.42 7.77 10.94
CA ALA A 209 16.28 6.80 12.01
C ALA A 209 15.34 5.62 11.68
N LEU A 210 14.82 5.55 10.45
CA LEU A 210 13.86 4.52 10.06
C LEU A 210 14.56 3.25 9.53
N PRO A 211 14.01 2.06 9.83
CA PRO A 211 14.37 0.83 9.11
C PRO A 211 14.20 1.00 7.60
N THR A 212 15.02 0.30 6.82
CA THR A 212 15.04 0.43 5.35
C THR A 212 13.68 0.13 4.73
N GLU A 213 12.91 -0.81 5.30
CA GLU A 213 11.57 -1.18 4.87
C GLU A 213 10.56 -0.03 5.00
N LEU A 214 10.80 0.93 5.90
CA LEU A 214 9.93 2.09 6.11
C LEU A 214 10.43 3.36 5.42
N ARG A 215 11.67 3.39 4.91
CA ARG A 215 12.24 4.57 4.24
C ARG A 215 11.46 4.93 2.98
N ASP A 216 11.14 3.95 2.14
CA ASP A 216 10.44 4.18 0.87
C ASP A 216 9.02 4.73 1.09
N LEU A 217 8.34 4.24 2.13
CA LEU A 217 7.03 4.74 2.54
C LEU A 217 7.13 6.18 3.05
N ALA A 218 8.10 6.48 3.92
CA ALA A 218 8.32 7.82 4.44
C ALA A 218 8.69 8.81 3.31
N ALA A 219 9.52 8.40 2.36
CA ALA A 219 9.88 9.19 1.17
C ALA A 219 8.66 9.48 0.30
N SER A 220 7.83 8.47 0.02
CA SER A 220 6.59 8.63 -0.75
C SER A 220 5.61 9.59 -0.08
N PHE A 221 5.47 9.49 1.24
CA PHE A 221 4.63 10.39 2.03
C PHE A 221 5.17 11.84 2.02
N ASN A 222 6.48 12.02 2.22
CA ASN A 222 7.12 13.33 2.11
C ASN A 222 6.94 13.95 0.70
N GLY A 223 7.03 13.16 -0.37
CA GLY A 223 6.75 13.63 -1.73
C GLY A 223 5.28 14.00 -1.98
N ALA A 224 4.33 13.34 -1.30
CA ALA A 224 2.93 13.75 -1.33
C ALA A 224 2.71 15.07 -0.58
N LEU A 225 3.31 15.23 0.61
CA LEU A 225 3.27 16.49 1.37
C LEU A 225 3.84 17.66 0.58
N GLU A 226 4.94 17.45 -0.15
CA GLU A 226 5.55 18.48 -0.97
C GLU A 226 4.64 18.99 -2.09
N ARG A 227 3.98 18.07 -2.80
CA ARG A 227 3.00 18.44 -3.83
C ARG A 227 1.83 19.23 -3.26
N ILE A 228 1.36 18.86 -2.08
CA ILE A 228 0.31 19.60 -1.35
C ILE A 228 0.81 20.99 -0.98
N GLN A 229 2.01 21.12 -0.41
CA GLN A 229 2.61 22.41 -0.05
C GLN A 229 2.75 23.35 -1.25
N GLN A 230 3.25 22.83 -2.38
CA GLN A 230 3.38 23.62 -3.62
C GLN A 230 2.02 24.11 -4.13
N THR A 231 0.99 23.26 -4.07
CA THR A 231 -0.37 23.62 -4.49
C THR A 231 -0.95 24.70 -3.57
N TYR A 232 -0.79 24.58 -2.26
CA TYR A 232 -1.23 25.59 -1.30
C TYR A 232 -0.49 26.92 -1.47
N ALA A 233 0.82 26.91 -1.67
CA ALA A 233 1.60 28.13 -1.88
C ALA A 233 1.13 28.90 -3.13
N ARG A 234 0.84 28.18 -4.22
CA ARG A 234 0.27 28.76 -5.45
C ARG A 234 -1.11 29.37 -5.20
N LEU A 235 -1.95 28.71 -4.40
CA LEU A 235 -3.28 29.21 -4.05
C LEU A 235 -3.21 30.47 -3.15
N GLU A 236 -2.31 30.48 -2.16
CA GLU A 236 -2.10 31.64 -1.29
C GLU A 236 -1.60 32.85 -2.09
N ALA A 237 -0.62 32.65 -2.99
CA ALA A 237 -0.15 33.70 -3.89
C ALA A 237 -1.29 34.23 -4.78
N PHE A 238 -2.05 33.34 -5.41
CA PHE A 238 -3.22 33.71 -6.22
C PHE A 238 -4.24 34.55 -5.43
N ASN A 239 -4.59 34.14 -4.22
CA ASN A 239 -5.54 34.89 -3.39
C ASN A 239 -4.99 36.28 -3.00
N ALA A 240 -3.69 36.38 -2.71
CA ALA A 240 -3.05 37.65 -2.38
C ALA A 240 -3.09 38.61 -3.58
N ASP A 241 -2.75 38.11 -4.78
CA ASP A 241 -2.74 38.92 -6.00
C ASP A 241 -4.14 39.39 -6.38
N VAL A 242 -5.14 38.49 -6.31
CA VAL A 242 -6.56 38.82 -6.54
C VAL A 242 -7.03 39.91 -5.57
N ALA A 243 -6.69 39.78 -4.29
CA ALA A 243 -7.07 40.77 -3.29
C ALA A 243 -6.42 42.14 -3.55
N HIS A 244 -5.19 42.18 -4.06
CA HIS A 244 -4.51 43.42 -4.38
C HIS A 244 -5.15 44.12 -5.59
N GLU A 245 -5.35 43.39 -6.68
CA GLU A 245 -5.90 43.93 -7.93
C GLU A 245 -7.35 44.37 -7.81
N LEU A 246 -8.14 43.77 -6.92
CA LEU A 246 -9.51 44.23 -6.65
C LEU A 246 -9.57 45.40 -5.66
N ARG A 247 -8.60 45.55 -4.75
CA ARG A 247 -8.63 46.61 -3.72
C ARG A 247 -8.52 48.00 -4.32
N THR A 248 -7.60 48.19 -5.27
CA THR A 248 -7.34 49.48 -5.91
C THR A 248 -8.56 50.05 -6.65
N PRO A 249 -9.20 49.33 -7.60
CA PRO A 249 -10.37 49.81 -8.34
C PRO A 249 -11.56 50.09 -7.41
N ILE A 250 -11.79 49.22 -6.42
CA ILE A 250 -12.85 49.42 -5.41
C ILE A 250 -12.59 50.68 -4.58
N SER A 251 -11.33 50.94 -4.20
CA SER A 251 -10.98 52.13 -3.43
C SER A 251 -11.20 53.41 -4.24
N ILE A 252 -10.88 53.38 -5.54
CA ILE A 252 -11.12 54.49 -6.48
C ILE A 252 -12.63 54.76 -6.59
N LEU A 253 -13.44 53.72 -6.84
CA LEU A 253 -14.90 53.81 -6.92
C LEU A 253 -15.51 54.39 -5.64
N ILE A 254 -15.06 53.92 -4.47
CA ILE A 254 -15.52 54.44 -3.17
C ILE A 254 -15.15 55.93 -3.05
N GLY A 255 -13.90 56.31 -3.34
CA GLY A 255 -13.44 57.69 -3.24
C GLY A 255 -14.19 58.64 -4.19
N GLN A 256 -14.33 58.25 -5.46
CA GLN A 256 -15.08 59.01 -6.47
C GLN A 256 -16.54 59.20 -6.06
N THR A 257 -17.16 58.15 -5.52
CA THR A 257 -18.54 58.18 -5.04
C THR A 257 -18.69 59.05 -3.77
N GLN A 258 -17.78 58.96 -2.81
CA GLN A 258 -17.78 59.82 -1.62
C GLN A 258 -17.65 61.30 -1.95
N VAL A 259 -16.73 61.64 -2.87
CA VAL A 259 -16.57 63.00 -3.38
C VAL A 259 -17.83 63.47 -4.09
N ALA A 260 -18.47 62.60 -4.88
CA ALA A 260 -19.73 62.92 -5.54
C ALA A 260 -20.88 63.18 -4.55
N LEU A 261 -20.94 62.47 -3.43
CA LEU A 261 -21.98 62.61 -2.41
C LEU A 261 -21.79 63.82 -1.49
N THR A 262 -20.56 64.26 -1.23
CA THR A 262 -20.27 65.31 -0.23
C THR A 262 -20.22 66.72 -0.84
N SER A 263 -20.04 66.83 -2.16
CA SER A 263 -19.91 68.12 -2.85
C SER A 263 -21.28 68.79 -3.07
N ARG A 264 -21.54 69.92 -2.40
CA ARG A 264 -22.84 70.63 -2.46
C ARG A 264 -23.10 71.44 -3.74
N ASP A 265 -22.06 71.84 -4.48
CA ASP A 265 -22.16 72.71 -5.68
C ASP A 265 -21.54 72.06 -6.94
N ARG A 266 -21.98 70.85 -7.32
CA ARG A 266 -21.52 70.20 -8.57
C ARG A 266 -22.49 70.44 -9.72
N SER A 267 -21.95 70.78 -10.89
CA SER A 267 -22.72 70.76 -12.14
C SER A 267 -23.13 69.33 -12.50
N VAL A 268 -24.26 69.19 -13.19
CA VAL A 268 -24.75 67.91 -13.73
C VAL A 268 -23.68 67.23 -14.60
N ASP A 269 -22.89 68.02 -15.35
CA ASP A 269 -21.83 67.50 -16.20
C ASP A 269 -20.69 66.86 -15.42
N ARG A 270 -20.31 67.42 -14.26
CA ARG A 270 -19.27 66.82 -13.41
C ARG A 270 -19.75 65.53 -12.73
N MET A 271 -21.04 65.46 -12.42
CA MET A 271 -21.66 64.21 -11.94
C MET A 271 -21.65 63.15 -13.05
N ARG A 272 -22.05 63.51 -14.28
CA ARG A 272 -22.01 62.60 -15.44
C ARG A 272 -20.60 62.06 -15.71
N GLN A 273 -19.59 62.91 -15.66
CA GLN A 273 -18.18 62.49 -15.79
C GLN A 273 -17.76 61.50 -14.69
N THR A 274 -18.22 61.72 -13.45
CA THR A 274 -17.90 60.79 -12.34
C THR A 274 -18.60 59.44 -12.54
N LEU A 275 -19.85 59.43 -12.98
CA LEU A 275 -20.58 58.21 -13.29
C LEU A 275 -19.98 57.45 -14.49
N GLN A 276 -19.51 58.17 -15.52
CA GLN A 276 -18.80 57.59 -16.65
C GLN A 276 -17.49 56.92 -16.19
N SER A 277 -16.68 57.63 -15.39
CA SER A 277 -15.46 57.05 -14.82
C SER A 277 -15.73 55.84 -13.92
N ASN A 278 -16.79 55.88 -13.11
CA ASN A 278 -17.21 54.72 -12.32
C ASN A 278 -17.65 53.55 -13.22
N LEU A 279 -18.39 53.82 -14.30
CA LEU A 279 -18.83 52.78 -15.24
C LEU A 279 -17.64 52.09 -15.91
N GLU A 280 -16.65 52.86 -16.37
CA GLU A 280 -15.39 52.33 -16.91
C GLU A 280 -14.71 51.40 -15.88
N GLU A 281 -14.65 51.81 -14.60
CA GLU A 281 -14.03 51.00 -13.56
C GLU A 281 -14.84 49.73 -13.23
N PHE A 282 -16.16 49.77 -13.31
CA PHE A 282 -17.01 48.56 -13.18
C PHE A 282 -16.80 47.59 -14.34
N GLU A 283 -16.69 48.09 -15.57
CA GLU A 283 -16.40 47.25 -16.73
C GLU A 283 -15.00 46.64 -16.62
N ARG A 284 -14.04 47.41 -16.13
CA ARG A 284 -12.69 46.96 -15.81
C ARG A 284 -12.71 45.81 -14.79
N LEU A 285 -13.40 45.99 -13.66
CA LEU A 285 -13.60 44.94 -12.66
C LEU A 285 -14.24 43.67 -13.23
N ARG A 286 -15.24 43.81 -14.10
CA ARG A 286 -15.90 42.68 -14.77
C ARG A 286 -14.91 41.88 -15.61
N VAL A 287 -14.02 42.54 -16.36
CA VAL A 287 -12.98 41.87 -17.15
C VAL A 287 -12.02 41.11 -16.26
N ILE A 288 -11.48 41.75 -15.20
CA ILE A 288 -10.57 41.09 -14.24
C ILE A 288 -11.19 39.81 -13.68
N ILE A 289 -12.44 39.88 -13.21
CA ILE A 289 -13.13 38.73 -12.60
C ILE A 289 -13.30 37.59 -13.62
N ASN A 290 -13.69 37.91 -14.85
CA ASN A 290 -13.85 36.93 -15.92
C ASN A 290 -12.52 36.29 -16.35
N ASP A 291 -11.44 37.06 -16.36
CA ASP A 291 -10.08 36.58 -16.61
C ASP A 291 -9.59 35.66 -15.49
N MET A 292 -9.82 36.02 -14.24
CA MET A 292 -9.51 35.18 -13.07
C MET A 292 -10.29 33.87 -13.09
N LEU A 293 -11.60 33.89 -13.36
CA LEU A 293 -12.42 32.69 -13.47
C LEU A 293 -12.00 31.79 -14.64
N PHE A 294 -11.50 32.38 -15.72
CA PHE A 294 -10.95 31.63 -16.83
C PHE A 294 -9.62 30.95 -16.47
N LEU A 295 -8.69 31.70 -15.87
CA LEU A 295 -7.40 31.16 -15.42
C LEU A 295 -7.58 30.05 -14.38
N SER A 296 -8.52 30.22 -13.45
CA SER A 296 -8.86 29.20 -12.44
C SER A 296 -9.38 27.89 -13.05
N ARG A 297 -10.13 27.98 -14.15
CA ARG A 297 -10.61 26.83 -14.92
C ARG A 297 -9.47 26.12 -15.64
N SER A 298 -8.62 26.88 -16.32
CA SER A 298 -7.42 26.35 -17.00
C SER A 298 -6.48 25.61 -16.03
N ASP A 299 -6.26 26.15 -14.82
CA ASP A 299 -5.40 25.52 -13.80
C ASP A 299 -5.88 24.14 -13.35
N ARG A 300 -7.18 23.85 -13.48
CA ARG A 300 -7.75 22.54 -13.18
C ARG A 300 -7.54 21.52 -14.31
N GLY A 301 -6.80 21.90 -15.35
CA GLY A 301 -6.54 21.06 -16.52
C GLY A 301 -7.73 20.97 -17.48
N GLU A 302 -8.65 21.94 -17.44
CA GLU A 302 -9.75 22.01 -18.41
C GLU A 302 -9.17 22.17 -19.82
N ARG A 303 -9.64 21.37 -20.77
CA ARG A 303 -9.21 21.43 -22.18
C ARG A 303 -10.22 22.18 -23.02
N ALA A 304 -9.78 22.72 -24.16
CA ALA A 304 -10.69 23.28 -25.15
C ALA A 304 -11.63 22.18 -25.69
N THR A 305 -12.94 22.42 -25.65
CA THR A 305 -13.98 21.43 -25.96
C THR A 305 -14.60 21.60 -27.34
N ASP A 306 -14.76 22.83 -27.85
CA ASP A 306 -15.36 23.13 -29.16
C ASP A 306 -14.30 23.28 -30.27
N LEU A 307 -13.45 22.26 -30.43
CA LEU A 307 -12.36 22.29 -31.41
C LEU A 307 -12.89 22.24 -32.85
N LYS A 308 -12.62 23.28 -33.64
CA LYS A 308 -12.99 23.40 -35.06
C LYS A 308 -11.74 23.59 -35.92
N HIS A 309 -11.74 22.94 -37.09
CA HIS A 309 -10.67 23.08 -38.08
C HIS A 309 -10.85 24.38 -38.88
N VAL A 310 -10.22 25.45 -38.41
CA VAL A 310 -10.29 26.79 -39.01
C VAL A 310 -8.96 27.18 -39.64
N SER A 311 -8.99 28.06 -40.65
CA SER A 311 -7.80 28.80 -41.08
C SER A 311 -7.47 29.83 -40.01
N LEU A 312 -6.26 29.76 -39.47
CA LEU A 312 -5.81 30.70 -38.44
C LEU A 312 -5.60 32.09 -39.03
N ALA A 313 -5.17 32.21 -40.30
CA ALA A 313 -5.07 33.50 -40.96
C ALA A 313 -6.44 34.18 -41.08
N ASP A 314 -7.50 33.44 -41.36
CA ASP A 314 -8.86 34.01 -41.47
C ASP A 314 -9.39 34.50 -40.12
N GLU A 315 -9.14 33.76 -39.02
CA GLU A 315 -9.48 34.23 -37.67
C GLU A 315 -8.66 35.47 -37.28
N VAL A 316 -7.36 35.49 -37.57
CA VAL A 316 -6.49 36.66 -37.31
C VAL A 316 -6.94 37.87 -38.10
N ARG A 317 -7.29 37.71 -39.38
CA ARG A 317 -7.76 38.82 -40.23
C ARG A 317 -9.03 39.45 -39.66
N ARG A 318 -10.01 38.64 -39.24
CA ARG A 318 -11.22 39.12 -38.54
C ARG A 318 -10.92 39.91 -37.27
N MET A 319 -9.85 39.54 -36.55
CA MET A 319 -9.45 40.24 -35.33
C MET A 319 -8.72 41.55 -35.62
N LEU A 320 -7.91 41.59 -36.67
CA LEU A 320 -7.29 42.83 -37.14
C LEU A 320 -8.37 43.81 -37.61
N ASP A 321 -9.39 43.35 -38.33
CA ASP A 321 -10.54 44.18 -38.73
C ASP A 321 -11.29 44.72 -37.49
N PHE A 322 -11.48 43.89 -36.46
CA PHE A 322 -12.13 44.32 -35.20
C PHE A 322 -11.29 45.36 -34.42
N LEU A 323 -9.97 45.32 -34.56
CA LEU A 323 -9.03 46.21 -33.86
C LEU A 323 -8.54 47.37 -34.74
N GLU A 324 -9.18 47.61 -35.88
CA GLU A 324 -8.83 48.70 -36.81
C GLU A 324 -8.83 50.06 -36.12
N ILE A 325 -9.88 50.37 -35.34
CA ILE A 325 -9.99 51.66 -34.62
C ILE A 325 -8.84 51.83 -33.60
N PRO A 326 -8.58 50.89 -32.66
CA PRO A 326 -7.42 50.97 -31.76
C PRO A 326 -6.07 51.08 -32.46
N LEU A 327 -5.88 50.39 -33.59
CA LEU A 327 -4.66 50.46 -34.38
C LEU A 327 -4.47 51.86 -34.98
N ASP A 328 -5.52 52.42 -35.57
CA ASP A 328 -5.50 53.77 -36.15
C ASP A 328 -5.30 54.85 -35.08
N GLU A 329 -5.97 54.74 -33.93
CA GLU A 329 -5.79 55.66 -32.79
C GLU A 329 -4.35 55.64 -32.26
N ALA A 330 -3.71 54.46 -32.25
CA ALA A 330 -2.30 54.30 -31.90
C ALA A 330 -1.33 54.63 -33.05
N GLN A 331 -1.84 54.94 -34.25
CA GLN A 331 -1.07 55.16 -35.48
C GLN A 331 -0.19 53.96 -35.88
N LEU A 332 -0.69 52.74 -35.67
CA LEU A 332 0.01 51.49 -35.93
C LEU A 332 -0.53 50.80 -37.19
N ARG A 333 0.31 49.98 -37.83
CA ARG A 333 -0.10 49.08 -38.92
C ARG A 333 0.09 47.64 -38.48
N ALA A 334 -0.69 46.71 -39.02
CA ALA A 334 -0.52 45.29 -38.78
C ALA A 334 -0.35 44.54 -40.10
N GLU A 335 0.68 43.70 -40.20
CA GLU A 335 0.93 42.84 -41.35
C GLU A 335 0.82 41.36 -40.94
N LEU A 336 0.03 40.60 -41.70
CA LEU A 336 -0.18 39.17 -41.47
C LEU A 336 0.63 38.35 -42.47
N HIS A 337 1.49 37.47 -41.95
CA HIS A 337 2.31 36.55 -42.73
C HIS A 337 2.02 35.09 -42.38
N GLY A 338 1.85 34.28 -43.41
CA GLY A 338 1.61 32.84 -43.28
C GLY A 338 0.14 32.47 -43.02
N ASP A 339 -0.15 31.18 -43.17
CA ASP A 339 -1.44 30.58 -42.78
C ASP A 339 -1.21 29.11 -42.41
N ALA A 340 -2.06 28.60 -41.53
CA ALA A 340 -2.15 27.19 -41.21
C ALA A 340 -3.56 26.86 -40.72
N ARG A 341 -3.96 25.60 -40.92
CA ARG A 341 -5.19 25.06 -40.34
C ARG A 341 -4.86 24.28 -39.08
N ALA A 342 -5.59 24.55 -38.00
CA ALA A 342 -5.45 23.86 -36.72
C ALA A 342 -6.84 23.59 -36.11
N ALA A 343 -6.92 22.57 -35.26
CA ALA A 343 -8.11 22.28 -34.47
C ALA A 343 -8.09 23.17 -33.23
N VAL A 344 -8.83 24.29 -33.26
CA VAL A 344 -8.89 25.26 -32.16
C VAL A 344 -10.33 25.59 -31.79
N ASP A 345 -10.56 25.94 -30.53
CA ASP A 345 -11.78 26.63 -30.14
C ASP A 345 -11.67 28.09 -30.62
N PRO A 346 -12.49 28.53 -31.59
CA PRO A 346 -12.35 29.87 -32.16
C PRO A 346 -12.55 30.98 -31.13
N SER A 347 -13.36 30.76 -30.09
CA SER A 347 -13.60 31.77 -29.06
C SER A 347 -12.38 31.98 -28.17
N LEU A 348 -11.73 30.88 -27.77
CA LEU A 348 -10.51 30.90 -26.96
C LEU A 348 -9.30 31.39 -27.76
N PHE A 349 -9.17 30.95 -29.01
CA PHE A 349 -8.13 31.43 -29.92
C PHE A 349 -8.23 32.94 -30.12
N ARG A 350 -9.44 33.45 -30.40
CA ARG A 350 -9.66 34.89 -30.53
C ARG A 350 -9.26 35.64 -29.26
N ARG A 351 -9.64 35.12 -28.09
CA ARG A 351 -9.26 35.71 -26.81
C ARG A 351 -7.74 35.80 -26.61
N ALA A 352 -6.98 34.74 -26.94
CA ALA A 352 -5.52 34.78 -26.84
C ALA A 352 -4.91 35.80 -27.80
N MET A 353 -5.37 35.82 -29.05
CA MET A 353 -4.85 36.73 -30.05
C MET A 353 -5.20 38.20 -29.75
N THR A 354 -6.43 38.50 -29.29
CA THR A 354 -6.80 39.84 -28.82
C THR A 354 -5.87 40.29 -27.69
N ASN A 355 -5.55 39.41 -26.74
CA ASN A 355 -4.59 39.75 -25.68
C ASN A 355 -3.18 40.04 -26.21
N LEU A 356 -2.68 39.28 -27.20
CA LEU A 356 -1.40 39.56 -27.83
C LEU A 356 -1.40 40.87 -28.62
N LEU A 357 -2.45 41.14 -29.40
CA LEU A 357 -2.56 42.35 -30.22
C LEU A 357 -2.70 43.60 -29.35
N ILE A 358 -3.56 43.57 -28.33
CA ILE A 358 -3.69 44.69 -27.38
C ILE A 358 -2.37 44.94 -26.66
N ASN A 359 -1.67 43.88 -26.25
CA ASN A 359 -0.33 44.01 -25.66
C ASN A 359 0.67 44.66 -26.63
N ALA A 360 0.68 44.24 -27.89
CA ALA A 360 1.54 44.82 -28.91
C ALA A 360 1.20 46.29 -29.21
N ILE A 361 -0.08 46.65 -29.29
CA ILE A 361 -0.56 48.02 -29.52
C ILE A 361 -0.09 48.95 -28.40
N GLN A 362 -0.27 48.55 -27.14
CA GLN A 362 0.08 49.37 -25.99
C GLN A 362 1.59 49.57 -25.79
N HIS A 363 2.40 48.61 -26.25
CA HIS A 363 3.85 48.62 -26.08
C HIS A 363 4.61 49.03 -27.34
N SER A 364 3.92 49.56 -28.35
CA SER A 364 4.53 50.06 -29.59
C SER A 364 4.48 51.58 -29.67
N ALA A 365 5.51 52.18 -30.26
CA ALA A 365 5.54 53.60 -30.57
C ALA A 365 4.63 53.92 -31.78
N PRO A 366 4.02 55.11 -31.84
CA PRO A 366 3.25 55.55 -33.00
C PRO A 366 4.04 55.45 -34.30
N GLY A 367 3.41 54.96 -35.37
CA GLY A 367 4.04 54.72 -36.68
C GLY A 367 4.71 53.35 -36.85
N ALA A 368 4.74 52.52 -35.81
CA ALA A 368 5.29 51.17 -35.88
C ALA A 368 4.39 50.18 -36.64
N THR A 369 4.99 49.10 -37.12
CA THR A 369 4.28 47.98 -37.77
C THR A 369 4.36 46.73 -36.89
N LEU A 370 3.20 46.13 -36.62
CA LEU A 370 3.04 44.88 -35.88
C LEU A 370 3.05 43.70 -36.88
N ASN A 371 4.00 42.79 -36.73
CA ASN A 371 4.10 41.64 -37.62
C ASN A 371 3.46 40.42 -36.96
N VAL A 372 2.34 39.97 -37.50
CA VAL A 372 1.68 38.73 -37.09
C VAL A 372 2.15 37.60 -37.98
N THR A 373 2.79 36.59 -37.39
CA THR A 373 3.32 35.44 -38.14
C THR A 373 2.65 34.15 -37.70
N ILE A 374 2.19 33.36 -38.68
CA ILE A 374 1.63 32.03 -38.48
C ILE A 374 2.56 31.02 -39.15
N THR A 375 3.19 30.15 -38.36
CA THR A 375 4.15 29.17 -38.86
C THR A 375 3.77 27.77 -38.41
N ARG A 376 3.57 26.85 -39.34
CA ARG A 376 3.35 25.44 -39.02
C ARG A 376 4.67 24.74 -38.68
N ARG A 377 4.73 24.06 -37.54
CA ARG A 377 5.87 23.23 -37.08
C ARG A 377 5.38 21.81 -36.77
N ASP A 378 5.55 20.89 -37.71
CA ASP A 378 5.15 19.48 -37.57
C ASP A 378 3.69 19.30 -37.06
N THR A 379 3.54 18.97 -35.78
CA THR A 379 2.27 18.74 -35.08
C THR A 379 1.68 19.98 -34.40
N LEU A 380 2.41 21.09 -34.37
CA LEU A 380 2.00 22.37 -33.78
C LEU A 380 1.92 23.46 -34.84
N VAL A 381 1.12 24.49 -34.57
CA VAL A 381 1.16 25.77 -35.29
C VAL A 381 1.51 26.86 -34.30
N ASP A 382 2.54 27.64 -34.60
CA ASP A 382 2.86 28.85 -33.87
C ASP A 382 2.12 30.04 -34.44
N VAL A 383 1.59 30.86 -33.54
CA VAL A 383 1.05 32.19 -33.83
C VAL A 383 1.80 33.18 -32.95
N SER A 384 2.43 34.17 -33.58
CA SER A 384 3.21 35.19 -32.86
C SER A 384 2.93 36.60 -33.36
N VAL A 385 3.02 37.56 -32.46
CA VAL A 385 2.98 38.99 -32.73
C VAL A 385 4.34 39.58 -32.38
N ALA A 386 4.97 40.22 -33.35
CA ALA A 386 6.23 40.93 -33.18
C ALA A 386 6.01 42.44 -33.23
N ASN A 387 6.56 43.15 -32.25
CA ASN A 387 6.45 44.59 -32.15
C ASN A 387 7.80 45.23 -31.78
N PRO A 388 8.11 46.44 -32.28
CA PRO A 388 9.29 47.18 -31.83
C PRO A 388 9.19 47.49 -30.35
N GLY A 389 10.29 47.34 -29.61
CA GLY A 389 10.31 47.62 -28.18
C GLY A 389 11.69 47.48 -27.56
N GLU A 390 11.81 47.95 -26.31
CA GLU A 390 13.06 47.82 -25.57
C GLU A 390 13.40 46.35 -25.26
N PRO A 391 14.69 46.00 -25.18
CA PRO A 391 15.10 44.63 -24.92
C PRO A 391 14.63 44.16 -23.55
N ILE A 392 13.95 43.02 -23.51
CA ILE A 392 13.54 42.38 -22.25
C ILE A 392 14.72 41.56 -21.71
N ASP A 393 15.08 41.77 -20.45
CA ASP A 393 16.13 41.01 -19.76
C ASP A 393 15.81 39.49 -19.85
N PRO A 394 16.78 38.64 -20.26
CA PRO A 394 16.64 37.19 -20.24
C PRO A 394 16.01 36.62 -18.96
N ALA A 395 16.32 37.18 -17.78
CA ALA A 395 15.74 36.75 -16.51
C ALA A 395 14.25 37.08 -16.39
N GLN A 396 13.79 38.16 -17.03
CA GLN A 396 12.38 38.58 -17.02
C GLN A 396 11.55 37.78 -18.03
N ARG A 397 12.17 37.30 -19.13
CA ARG A 397 11.50 36.51 -20.19
C ARG A 397 10.81 35.24 -19.68
N SER A 398 11.35 34.59 -18.64
CA SER A 398 10.72 33.40 -18.04
C SER A 398 9.44 33.72 -17.25
N HIS A 399 9.25 34.98 -16.85
CA HIS A 399 8.15 35.40 -15.97
C HIS A 399 7.08 36.24 -16.68
N VAL A 400 7.29 36.68 -17.92
CA VAL A 400 6.31 37.54 -18.64
C VAL A 400 4.92 36.90 -18.83
N PHE A 401 4.83 35.57 -18.80
CA PHE A 401 3.57 34.83 -18.89
C PHE A 401 2.98 34.45 -17.52
N GLU A 402 3.61 34.87 -16.42
CA GLU A 402 3.06 34.73 -15.08
C GLU A 402 1.94 35.76 -14.85
N ARG A 403 1.03 35.44 -13.93
CA ARG A 403 -0.12 36.28 -13.63
C ARG A 403 0.34 37.55 -12.93
N PHE A 404 -0.27 38.67 -13.29
CA PHE A 404 -0.01 39.98 -12.68
C PHE A 404 1.44 40.46 -12.82
N TYR A 405 2.26 39.75 -13.60
CA TYR A 405 3.62 40.15 -13.87
C TYR A 405 3.64 41.35 -14.80
N ARG A 406 4.39 42.38 -14.43
CA ARG A 406 4.56 43.63 -15.18
C ARG A 406 6.00 44.10 -15.08
N LEU A 407 6.58 44.55 -16.19
CA LEU A 407 7.87 45.23 -16.21
C LEU A 407 7.75 46.58 -15.48
N GLU A 408 8.77 46.97 -14.71
CA GLU A 408 8.69 48.12 -13.79
C GLU A 408 8.44 49.46 -14.51
N GLU A 409 8.94 49.60 -15.74
CA GLU A 409 8.76 50.76 -16.62
C GLU A 409 7.33 50.90 -17.18
N ALA A 410 6.57 49.80 -17.24
CA ALA A 410 5.18 49.79 -17.71
C ALA A 410 4.16 50.25 -16.63
N ARG A 411 4.61 50.61 -15.42
CA ARG A 411 3.74 51.07 -14.33
C ARG A 411 3.21 52.50 -14.54
N ALA A 412 3.88 53.32 -15.36
CA ALA A 412 3.59 54.74 -15.47
C ALA A 412 2.48 55.12 -16.47
N ASN A 413 2.23 54.31 -17.52
CA ASN A 413 1.42 54.76 -18.68
C ASN A 413 0.23 53.90 -19.10
N SER A 414 -0.07 52.75 -18.46
CA SER A 414 -1.19 51.90 -18.92
C SER A 414 -2.31 51.82 -17.87
N LYS A 415 -3.38 52.60 -18.05
CA LYS A 415 -4.60 52.54 -17.22
C LYS A 415 -5.46 51.29 -17.46
N GLU A 416 -5.16 50.48 -18.48
CA GLU A 416 -6.06 49.40 -18.92
C GLU A 416 -5.58 47.98 -18.56
N ASN A 417 -4.28 47.69 -18.55
CA ASN A 417 -3.80 46.30 -18.41
C ASN A 417 -3.41 45.88 -16.98
N HIS A 418 -4.03 44.80 -16.50
CA HIS A 418 -3.87 44.21 -15.14
C HIS A 418 -2.76 43.16 -15.06
N GLY A 419 -1.89 43.03 -16.07
CA GLY A 419 -0.88 41.96 -16.13
C GLY A 419 -1.45 40.55 -16.27
N LEU A 420 -2.73 40.41 -16.65
CA LEU A 420 -3.37 39.11 -16.88
C LEU A 420 -3.31 38.65 -18.33
N GLY A 421 -3.15 39.56 -19.30
CA GLY A 421 -3.27 39.26 -20.73
C GLY A 421 -2.36 38.14 -21.21
N LEU A 422 -1.06 38.21 -20.96
CA LEU A 422 -0.11 37.16 -21.38
C LEU A 422 -0.34 35.84 -20.63
N SER A 423 -0.81 35.87 -19.37
CA SER A 423 -1.18 34.65 -18.66
C SER A 423 -2.42 33.95 -19.25
N ILE A 424 -3.35 34.71 -19.86
CA ILE A 424 -4.49 34.16 -20.61
C ILE A 424 -4.00 33.49 -21.89
N VAL A 425 -3.04 34.10 -22.59
CA VAL A 425 -2.42 33.49 -23.78
C VAL A 425 -1.80 32.14 -23.42
N LYS A 426 -1.08 32.07 -22.29
CA LYS A 426 -0.52 30.82 -21.76
C LYS A 426 -1.59 29.78 -21.47
N ALA A 427 -2.64 30.16 -20.73
CA ALA A 427 -3.75 29.27 -20.44
C ALA A 427 -4.41 28.72 -21.72
N VAL A 428 -4.70 29.58 -22.70
CA VAL A 428 -5.29 29.14 -23.99
C VAL A 428 -4.35 28.19 -24.73
N ALA A 429 -3.04 28.47 -24.76
CA ALA A 429 -2.05 27.59 -25.39
C ALA A 429 -2.05 26.19 -24.76
N GLU A 430 -2.01 26.14 -23.42
CA GLU A 430 -2.04 24.89 -22.65
C GLU A 430 -3.35 24.11 -22.87
N MET A 431 -4.50 24.79 -22.92
CA MET A 431 -5.81 24.20 -23.24
C MET A 431 -5.87 23.57 -24.64
N HIS A 432 -5.06 24.05 -25.58
CA HIS A 432 -4.92 23.55 -26.94
C HIS A 432 -3.71 22.60 -27.13
N GLY A 433 -3.06 22.19 -26.05
CA GLY A 433 -1.94 21.25 -26.08
C GLY A 433 -0.62 21.85 -26.58
N GLY A 434 -0.49 23.17 -26.61
CA GLY A 434 0.73 23.89 -26.98
C GLY A 434 1.40 24.60 -25.81
N SER A 435 2.26 25.56 -26.13
CA SER A 435 3.10 26.31 -25.19
C SER A 435 3.29 27.75 -25.65
N VAL A 436 3.66 28.64 -24.73
CA VAL A 436 4.01 30.03 -25.04
C VAL A 436 5.51 30.21 -25.23
N PHE A 437 5.89 31.24 -25.97
CA PHE A 437 7.28 31.64 -26.17
C PHE A 437 7.42 33.16 -26.29
N VAL A 438 8.60 33.65 -25.93
CA VAL A 438 9.02 35.04 -26.13
C VAL A 438 10.42 35.06 -26.73
N ALA A 439 10.62 35.88 -27.75
CA ALA A 439 11.91 36.14 -28.37
C ALA A 439 12.14 37.64 -28.45
N CYS A 440 13.39 38.06 -28.26
CA CYS A 440 13.79 39.46 -28.37
C CYS A 440 15.09 39.52 -29.16
N SER A 441 15.06 40.20 -30.30
CA SER A 441 16.20 40.36 -31.22
C SER A 441 16.10 41.70 -31.94
N ASP A 442 17.23 42.41 -32.07
CA ASP A 442 17.35 43.62 -32.90
C ASP A 442 16.28 44.71 -32.63
N GLY A 443 15.90 44.90 -31.36
CA GLY A 443 14.88 45.88 -30.96
C GLY A 443 13.44 45.46 -31.26
N ILE A 444 13.21 44.18 -31.57
CA ILE A 444 11.90 43.59 -31.80
C ILE A 444 11.61 42.57 -30.71
N ASN A 445 10.47 42.72 -30.05
CA ASN A 445 9.93 41.76 -29.10
C ASN A 445 8.84 40.93 -29.80
N THR A 446 8.99 39.61 -29.78
CA THR A 446 8.04 38.66 -30.37
C THR A 446 7.43 37.80 -29.27
N PHE A 447 6.11 37.87 -29.14
CA PHE A 447 5.34 37.05 -28.21
C PHE A 447 4.45 36.10 -29.01
N GLY A 448 4.42 34.83 -28.63
CA GLY A 448 3.62 33.85 -29.34
C GLY A 448 3.19 32.66 -28.50
N PHE A 449 2.28 31.89 -29.08
CA PHE A 449 1.81 30.63 -28.54
C PHE A 449 1.66 29.60 -29.65
N SER A 450 1.74 28.33 -29.27
CA SER A 450 1.48 27.22 -30.17
C SER A 450 0.14 26.56 -29.88
N VAL A 451 -0.46 25.98 -30.92
CA VAL A 451 -1.69 25.17 -30.84
C VAL A 451 -1.49 23.86 -31.60
N SER A 452 -2.14 22.77 -31.15
CA SER A 452 -2.08 21.48 -31.84
C SER A 452 -2.77 21.51 -33.20
N THR A 453 -2.12 20.93 -34.20
CA THR A 453 -2.70 20.69 -35.54
C THR A 453 -3.74 19.57 -35.54
N GLN A 454 -3.68 18.66 -34.56
CA GLN A 454 -4.62 17.55 -34.40
C GLN A 454 -5.53 17.77 -33.19
N PRO A 455 -6.82 17.39 -33.25
CA PRO A 455 -7.66 17.37 -32.06
C PRO A 455 -7.05 16.42 -31.02
N CYS A 456 -6.91 16.88 -29.78
CA CYS A 456 -6.45 16.05 -28.66
C CYS A 456 -7.37 14.83 -28.50
N SER A 457 -6.98 13.67 -29.06
CA SER A 457 -7.57 12.39 -28.72
C SER A 457 -7.12 12.02 -27.30
N GLY A 458 -7.90 12.43 -26.31
CA GLY A 458 -7.65 12.18 -24.89
C GLY A 458 -8.83 11.51 -24.21
N ASP A 459 -9.18 10.29 -24.65
CA ASP A 459 -9.88 9.34 -23.79
C ASP A 459 -8.83 8.60 -22.93
N PRO A 460 -8.96 8.54 -21.60
CA PRO A 460 -8.33 7.47 -20.85
C PRO A 460 -9.10 6.19 -21.13
N LEU A 461 -8.42 5.17 -21.65
CA LEU A 461 -8.89 3.79 -21.68
C LEU A 461 -9.54 3.43 -20.32
N PRO A 462 -10.83 3.05 -20.25
CA PRO A 462 -11.30 2.18 -19.19
C PRO A 462 -10.61 0.83 -19.41
N ALA A 463 -9.97 0.31 -18.36
CA ALA A 463 -9.45 -1.04 -18.35
C ALA A 463 -10.50 -2.01 -18.91
N ALA A 464 -10.07 -2.84 -19.85
CA ALA A 464 -10.87 -3.93 -20.39
C ALA A 464 -11.34 -4.83 -19.24
N ASP A 465 -12.63 -4.76 -18.92
CA ASP A 465 -13.30 -5.80 -18.17
C ASP A 465 -13.50 -6.98 -19.12
N ALA A 466 -12.86 -8.09 -18.80
CA ALA A 466 -12.93 -9.31 -19.57
C ALA A 466 -14.36 -9.84 -19.53
N GLY A 467 -14.85 -10.23 -20.71
CA GLY A 467 -16.27 -10.45 -20.97
C GLY A 467 -16.91 -11.63 -20.26
N ASP A 468 -18.24 -11.53 -20.17
CA ASP A 468 -19.14 -12.66 -19.95
C ASP A 468 -20.23 -12.62 -21.04
N PRO A 469 -20.26 -13.56 -22.01
CA PRO A 469 -21.23 -13.54 -23.09
C PRO A 469 -22.48 -14.33 -22.70
N HIS A 470 -23.59 -13.64 -22.43
CA HIS A 470 -24.89 -14.29 -22.29
C HIS A 470 -25.58 -14.40 -23.67
N PRO A 471 -26.06 -15.59 -24.09
CA PRO A 471 -26.57 -15.78 -25.45
C PRO A 471 -28.02 -15.32 -25.63
N LEU A 472 -28.27 -14.72 -26.79
CA LEU A 472 -29.57 -14.32 -27.31
C LEU A 472 -30.52 -15.52 -27.47
N ARG A 473 -31.74 -15.41 -26.94
CA ARG A 473 -32.89 -16.27 -27.25
C ARG A 473 -33.48 -15.91 -28.63
N PRO A 474 -33.87 -16.87 -29.48
CA PRO A 474 -34.56 -16.59 -30.73
C PRO A 474 -36.07 -16.40 -30.53
N ALA A 475 -36.66 -15.52 -31.37
CA ALA A 475 -38.09 -15.22 -31.44
C ALA A 475 -38.92 -16.34 -32.12
N PRO A 476 -40.21 -16.54 -31.78
CA PRO A 476 -41.05 -17.55 -32.40
C PRO A 476 -41.69 -17.05 -33.72
N ALA A 477 -41.78 -17.96 -34.69
CA ALA A 477 -42.33 -17.77 -36.03
C ALA A 477 -43.88 -17.65 -36.05
N PRO A 478 -44.47 -16.97 -37.06
CA PRO A 478 -45.91 -16.87 -37.22
C PRO A 478 -46.52 -18.12 -37.88
N ARG A 479 -47.64 -18.59 -37.33
CA ARG A 479 -48.49 -19.67 -37.87
C ARG A 479 -49.20 -19.22 -39.15
N ALA A 480 -49.09 -20.03 -40.20
CA ALA A 480 -49.97 -19.98 -41.38
C ALA A 480 -51.14 -20.96 -41.22
N LEU A 481 -52.27 -20.60 -41.84
CA LEU A 481 -53.55 -21.30 -41.86
C LEU A 481 -53.47 -22.73 -42.41
N HIS A 482 -54.19 -23.65 -41.76
CA HIS A 482 -55.28 -24.43 -42.36
C HIS A 482 -56.15 -25.08 -41.28
#